data_AF-A0A369HE38-F1
#
_entry.id   AF-A0A369HE38-F1
#
_cell.length_a   1.000
_cell.length_b   1.000
_cell.length_c   1.000
_cell.angle_alpha   90.00
_cell.angle_beta   90.00
_cell.angle_gamma   90.00
#
_symmetry.space_group_name_H-M   'P 1'
#
loop_
_entity.id
_entity.type
_entity.pdbx_description
1 polymer ?
#
loop_
_entity_poly.entity_id
_entity_poly.type
_entity_poly.pdbx_seq_one_letter_code
_entity_poly.pdbx_strand_id
1 'polypeptide(L)'
;MANSIFVRQAQQQPSSQPPIQATTPTPGSALTSTSSNSAPASSESTEPEAKPKASIAQGTNNPSTPSSQASNSINTQSTPAQPSTKGTSAQLSSSSHSSSSVAPGAVAGIAIGCILAGIILGLVAAFFFLRRRNRKKTPLKPLISKPSPAPASANIGNVQLDHFLLEATPDETIALEMEALRTLIRQHVDSHYHRRPMDEDASSLSQPLAKLGFNHQVAALCLDHKTRQQALQHVLSHVIFTSVDFHSRAELSLLPASVSAFIEEIPSNKNELIGDSRMKSQAFSQWRRLSVYLLHPDRGLRTPLPSDNPRVTSQAQELTAELNTVLRFFSEPDTASQQEQTRHLELVILECAKLGYVLLSQPSDWRFVTENPGTKEADYSIVVEAGLMKLSDRDGVPYRSPRSVVDPVVYVGS
;
A
#
# COMPACT_ATOMS: atom_id res chain seq x y z
N MET A 1 -71.47 5.07 -13.49
CA MET A 1 -70.24 4.30 -13.25
C MET A 1 -69.10 5.32 -13.11
N ALA A 2 -68.82 6.01 -12.00
CA ALA A 2 -68.76 5.74 -10.55
C ALA A 2 -67.56 4.89 -10.09
N ASN A 3 -66.52 5.57 -9.57
CA ASN A 3 -65.65 5.29 -8.40
C ASN A 3 -64.30 6.02 -8.59
N SER A 4 -63.85 7.02 -7.82
CA SER A 4 -64.06 7.54 -6.45
C SER A 4 -63.34 6.80 -5.30
N ILE A 5 -62.29 7.46 -4.78
CA ILE A 5 -61.93 7.73 -3.36
C ILE A 5 -61.42 6.56 -2.47
N PHE A 6 -60.21 6.71 -1.88
CA PHE A 6 -60.04 6.98 -0.45
C PHE A 6 -58.60 7.39 -0.05
N VAL A 7 -58.51 8.57 0.57
CA VAL A 7 -57.41 9.11 1.38
C VAL A 7 -57.83 9.00 2.84
N ARG A 8 -56.95 8.60 3.77
CA ARG A 8 -57.08 8.95 5.19
C ARG A 8 -55.74 9.16 5.89
N GLN A 9 -55.60 10.37 6.43
CA GLN A 9 -54.70 10.78 7.51
C GLN A 9 -54.97 10.02 8.81
N ALA A 10 -53.96 9.97 9.69
CA ALA A 10 -54.16 9.96 11.14
C ALA A 10 -53.04 10.76 11.83
N GLN A 11 -53.44 11.49 12.87
CA GLN A 11 -52.76 12.57 13.55
C GLN A 11 -52.81 12.30 15.08
N GLN A 12 -51.69 12.59 15.78
CA GLN A 12 -51.50 13.01 17.20
C GLN A 12 -51.85 12.11 18.43
N GLN A 13 -50.79 11.80 19.23
CA GLN A 13 -50.50 12.02 20.70
C GLN A 13 -51.55 11.70 21.81
N PRO A 14 -51.22 11.57 23.14
CA PRO A 14 -49.94 11.73 23.89
C PRO A 14 -49.64 10.75 25.10
N SER A 15 -48.42 10.90 25.66
CA SER A 15 -47.96 10.82 27.07
C SER A 15 -48.28 9.64 28.03
N SER A 16 -47.25 9.07 28.67
CA SER A 16 -47.17 8.74 30.12
C SER A 16 -45.73 8.36 30.56
N GLN A 17 -45.21 9.10 31.54
CA GLN A 17 -44.08 8.83 32.47
C GLN A 17 -44.71 8.92 33.91
N PRO A 18 -44.07 8.66 35.09
CA PRO A 18 -42.71 8.20 35.44
C PRO A 18 -42.79 7.11 36.60
N PRO A 19 -41.90 6.92 37.62
CA PRO A 19 -40.96 7.84 38.31
C PRO A 19 -39.49 7.37 38.48
N ILE A 20 -38.70 8.37 38.87
CA ILE A 20 -37.29 8.41 39.26
C ILE A 20 -37.10 7.92 40.70
N GLN A 21 -35.97 7.28 41.02
CA GLN A 21 -35.34 7.41 42.34
C GLN A 21 -33.83 7.65 42.20
N ALA A 22 -33.37 8.68 42.91
CA ALA A 22 -31.99 9.04 43.15
C ALA A 22 -31.64 8.74 44.62
N THR A 23 -30.39 8.36 44.92
CA THR A 23 -29.66 8.60 46.19
C THR A 23 -28.21 8.11 46.00
N THR A 24 -27.24 9.01 45.80
CA THR A 24 -26.27 9.56 46.78
C THR A 24 -25.07 8.63 47.09
N PRO A 25 -23.82 9.14 47.10
CA PRO A 25 -22.58 8.35 47.29
C PRO A 25 -22.00 8.41 48.72
N THR A 26 -20.80 7.80 48.89
CA THR A 26 -19.80 7.85 50.01
C THR A 26 -20.00 6.88 51.21
N PRO A 27 -18.99 6.55 52.06
CA PRO A 27 -17.50 6.59 51.96
C PRO A 27 -16.76 5.30 52.45
N GLY A 28 -15.46 5.19 52.10
CA GLY A 28 -14.34 4.92 53.02
C GLY A 28 -14.19 3.59 53.78
N SER A 29 -13.08 2.88 53.54
CA SER A 29 -12.16 2.48 54.62
C SER A 29 -10.76 2.22 54.07
N ALA A 30 -9.84 3.03 54.58
CA ALA A 30 -8.40 2.91 54.44
C ALA A 30 -7.86 1.84 55.40
N LEU A 31 -6.71 1.25 55.05
CA LEU A 31 -5.73 0.80 56.02
C LEU A 31 -4.35 1.36 55.66
N THR A 32 -3.69 1.80 56.72
CA THR A 32 -2.58 2.74 56.81
C THR A 32 -1.29 1.99 57.14
N SER A 33 -0.15 2.50 56.65
CA SER A 33 1.18 2.43 57.29
C SER A 33 2.07 3.48 56.58
N THR A 34 2.22 4.73 57.05
CA THR A 34 3.08 5.26 58.15
C THR A 34 4.55 4.87 57.94
N SER A 35 5.43 5.70 57.33
CA SER A 35 6.05 7.00 57.71
C SER A 35 7.39 6.90 58.44
N SER A 36 8.41 7.57 57.87
CA SER A 36 9.48 8.35 58.54
C SER A 36 10.29 9.06 57.43
N ASN A 37 10.01 10.30 57.03
CA ASN A 37 10.36 11.60 57.64
C ASN A 37 11.85 11.79 57.98
N SER A 38 12.51 12.73 57.27
CA SER A 38 13.41 13.78 57.80
C SER A 38 13.88 14.71 56.66
N ALA A 39 13.67 16.01 56.84
CA ALA A 39 14.24 17.15 56.10
C ALA A 39 15.28 17.87 57.01
N PRO A 40 15.74 19.14 56.81
CA PRO A 40 15.93 19.98 55.61
C PRO A 40 17.29 20.77 55.61
N ALA A 41 17.57 21.55 54.56
CA ALA A 41 18.23 22.89 54.56
C ALA A 41 18.28 23.42 53.10
N SER A 42 17.65 24.54 52.70
CA SER A 42 18.04 25.98 52.84
C SER A 42 19.40 26.28 52.17
N SER A 43 19.66 27.28 51.31
CA SER A 43 19.01 28.49 50.74
C SER A 43 19.82 28.81 49.45
N GLU A 44 19.45 29.69 48.51
CA GLU A 44 19.78 31.13 48.55
C GLU A 44 19.47 31.76 47.17
N SER A 45 19.03 33.01 47.22
CA SER A 45 18.52 33.88 46.16
C SER A 45 19.60 34.85 45.70
N THR A 46 19.63 35.27 44.43
CA THR A 46 19.78 36.71 44.07
C THR A 46 19.61 37.01 42.56
N GLU A 47 18.66 37.89 42.27
CA GLU A 47 18.66 38.88 41.18
C GLU A 47 19.60 40.05 41.55
N PRO A 48 20.03 40.95 40.63
CA PRO A 48 19.20 42.13 40.32
C PRO A 48 19.33 42.74 38.90
N GLU A 49 18.46 43.73 38.70
CA GLU A 49 18.01 44.56 37.57
C GLU A 49 18.89 45.80 37.19
N ALA A 50 18.57 46.38 36.00
CA ALA A 50 18.56 47.82 35.55
C ALA A 50 19.67 48.33 34.56
N LYS A 51 19.41 48.68 33.27
CA LYS A 51 18.78 49.87 32.57
C LYS A 51 19.70 51.12 32.37
N PRO A 52 19.41 52.16 31.53
CA PRO A 52 19.07 52.29 30.08
C PRO A 52 19.84 53.44 29.33
N LYS A 53 19.68 53.59 27.98
CA LYS A 53 19.53 54.94 27.33
C LYS A 53 18.97 54.91 25.87
N ALA A 54 18.15 55.92 25.57
CA ALA A 54 17.32 56.23 24.39
C ALA A 54 18.10 56.50 23.07
N SER A 55 17.52 56.54 21.85
CA SER A 55 16.50 57.52 21.38
C SER A 55 16.07 57.31 19.89
N ILE A 56 14.75 57.33 19.61
CA ILE A 56 13.93 58.10 18.61
C ILE A 56 14.45 58.24 17.14
N ALA A 57 13.72 58.14 16.01
CA ALA A 57 12.31 58.32 15.54
C ALA A 57 12.08 57.43 14.28
N GLN A 58 10.91 56.83 14.00
CA GLN A 58 9.59 57.35 13.57
C GLN A 58 9.51 57.81 12.09
N GLY A 59 8.64 57.18 11.30
CA GLY A 59 8.37 57.51 9.90
C GLY A 59 7.36 56.59 9.20
N THR A 60 6.10 56.73 9.57
CA THR A 60 4.86 56.22 8.92
C THR A 60 4.80 56.59 7.43
N ASN A 61 4.16 55.76 6.58
CA ASN A 61 3.08 56.18 5.65
C ASN A 61 2.59 55.03 4.75
N ASN A 62 1.33 54.65 4.96
CA ASN A 62 0.40 54.11 3.96
C ASN A 62 -0.16 55.32 3.17
N PRO A 63 -0.56 55.21 1.89
CA PRO A 63 -2.01 55.09 1.62
C PRO A 63 -2.44 54.43 0.28
N SER A 64 -3.65 53.86 0.34
CA SER A 64 -4.78 53.95 -0.61
C SER A 64 -4.73 53.37 -2.04
N THR A 65 -5.70 52.46 -2.26
CA THR A 65 -6.46 52.09 -3.47
C THR A 65 -6.89 53.26 -4.36
N PRO A 66 -7.11 52.98 -5.67
CA PRO A 66 -8.49 53.07 -6.19
C PRO A 66 -8.90 51.95 -7.16
N SER A 67 -10.22 51.76 -7.23
CA SER A 67 -11.01 50.96 -8.18
C SER A 67 -11.15 51.68 -9.54
N SER A 68 -11.32 50.95 -10.66
CA SER A 68 -12.31 51.24 -11.73
C SER A 68 -12.37 50.19 -12.87
N GLN A 69 -13.56 49.58 -13.02
CA GLN A 69 -14.42 49.38 -14.21
C GLN A 69 -13.92 48.87 -15.59
N ALA A 70 -14.57 47.76 -15.98
CA ALA A 70 -15.08 47.24 -17.26
C ALA A 70 -14.99 48.02 -18.60
N SER A 71 -14.78 47.28 -19.70
CA SER A 71 -15.60 47.17 -20.95
C SER A 71 -14.74 46.59 -22.10
N ASN A 72 -15.03 45.39 -22.62
CA ASN A 72 -15.85 45.07 -23.80
C ASN A 72 -15.28 45.48 -25.18
N SER A 73 -15.10 44.45 -26.04
CA SER A 73 -15.62 44.34 -27.42
C SER A 73 -14.77 44.64 -28.67
N ILE A 74 -14.61 43.57 -29.47
CA ILE A 74 -14.99 43.42 -30.91
C ILE A 74 -13.95 43.71 -32.02
N ASN A 75 -13.78 42.64 -32.82
CA ASN A 75 -13.48 42.47 -34.25
C ASN A 75 -12.83 43.60 -35.07
N THR A 76 -11.89 43.17 -35.91
CA THR A 76 -11.86 43.62 -37.31
C THR A 76 -11.43 42.47 -38.22
N GLN A 77 -12.32 42.16 -39.16
CA GLN A 77 -12.22 41.17 -40.22
C GLN A 77 -12.09 41.94 -41.54
N SER A 78 -11.72 41.21 -42.62
CA SER A 78 -11.88 41.55 -44.06
C SER A 78 -10.73 42.39 -44.68
N THR A 79 -10.19 42.17 -45.89
CA THR A 79 -10.45 41.24 -47.03
C THR A 79 -9.31 41.44 -48.09
N PRO A 80 -9.30 40.82 -49.30
CA PRO A 80 -8.10 40.24 -49.91
C PRO A 80 -7.66 40.90 -51.24
N ALA A 81 -6.57 40.41 -51.83
CA ALA A 81 -6.36 40.44 -53.30
C ALA A 81 -5.43 39.31 -53.77
N GLN A 82 -6.01 38.38 -54.55
CA GLN A 82 -5.36 37.53 -55.55
C GLN A 82 -5.05 38.39 -56.81
N PRO A 83 -4.28 37.96 -57.85
CA PRO A 83 -4.66 36.80 -58.69
C PRO A 83 -3.53 36.00 -59.42
N SER A 84 -3.94 34.84 -59.98
CA SER A 84 -3.48 34.19 -61.23
C SER A 84 -2.11 33.47 -61.28
N THR A 85 -1.89 32.27 -61.85
CA THR A 85 -2.65 31.48 -62.86
C THR A 85 -2.09 30.05 -63.04
N LYS A 86 -3.02 29.11 -63.32
CA LYS A 86 -3.01 27.96 -64.28
C LYS A 86 -2.19 26.68 -64.04
N GLY A 87 -2.93 25.56 -64.04
CA GLY A 87 -2.46 24.22 -64.38
C GLY A 87 -3.57 23.17 -64.19
N THR A 88 -4.34 22.87 -65.24
CA THR A 88 -5.42 21.88 -65.29
C THR A 88 -4.88 20.47 -65.54
N SER A 89 -5.30 19.47 -64.76
CA SER A 89 -5.48 18.10 -65.25
C SER A 89 -6.54 17.35 -64.43
N ALA A 90 -7.22 16.41 -65.07
CA ALA A 90 -8.55 15.92 -64.76
C ALA A 90 -8.60 14.76 -63.73
N GLN A 91 -9.61 14.86 -62.86
CA GLN A 91 -10.55 13.86 -62.33
C GLN A 91 -10.08 12.40 -62.10
N LEU A 92 -10.11 11.96 -60.83
CA LEU A 92 -10.66 10.65 -60.45
C LEU A 92 -11.32 10.73 -59.07
N SER A 93 -12.59 10.36 -59.01
CA SER A 93 -13.44 10.28 -57.83
C SER A 93 -12.95 9.20 -56.87
N SER A 94 -12.70 9.55 -55.61
CA SER A 94 -12.64 8.60 -54.50
C SER A 94 -13.22 9.24 -53.22
N SER A 95 -13.89 8.38 -52.47
CA SER A 95 -14.74 8.60 -51.32
C SER A 95 -14.07 9.30 -50.14
N SER A 96 -14.88 10.10 -49.45
CA SER A 96 -14.76 10.61 -48.08
C SER A 96 -13.90 9.77 -47.12
N HIS A 97 -12.88 10.39 -46.52
CA HIS A 97 -12.47 10.12 -45.15
C HIS A 97 -12.09 11.42 -44.45
N SER A 98 -13.03 11.96 -43.68
CA SER A 98 -12.75 12.91 -42.61
C SER A 98 -11.91 12.21 -41.55
N SER A 99 -10.62 12.49 -41.49
CA SER A 99 -9.77 12.07 -40.37
C SER A 99 -10.13 12.91 -39.15
N SER A 100 -10.80 12.28 -38.18
CA SER A 100 -10.96 12.85 -36.85
C SER A 100 -9.58 12.97 -36.20
N SER A 101 -9.10 14.21 -36.03
CA SER A 101 -7.94 14.49 -35.19
C SER A 101 -8.33 14.24 -33.74
N VAL A 102 -7.85 13.13 -33.20
CA VAL A 102 -8.07 12.76 -31.81
C VAL A 102 -7.12 13.60 -30.94
N ALA A 103 -7.68 14.27 -29.92
CA ALA A 103 -6.92 15.15 -29.05
C ALA A 103 -5.70 14.42 -28.43
N PRO A 104 -4.52 15.06 -28.33
CA PRO A 104 -3.28 14.41 -27.84
C PRO A 104 -3.43 13.73 -26.47
N GLY A 105 -4.32 14.23 -25.60
CA GLY A 105 -4.61 13.64 -24.29
C GLY A 105 -5.40 12.32 -24.33
N ALA A 106 -6.12 12.01 -25.41
CA ALA A 106 -6.85 10.75 -25.55
C ALA A 106 -5.95 9.60 -26.05
N VAL A 107 -4.89 9.92 -26.80
CA VAL A 107 -3.95 8.93 -27.34
C VAL A 107 -3.00 8.39 -26.26
N ALA A 108 -2.65 9.21 -25.26
CA ALA A 108 -1.85 8.78 -24.12
C ALA A 108 -2.62 7.85 -23.14
N GLY A 109 -3.94 8.01 -23.02
CA GLY A 109 -4.77 7.17 -22.15
C GLY A 109 -4.99 5.74 -22.65
N ILE A 110 -5.00 5.54 -23.97
CA ILE A 110 -5.30 4.23 -24.58
C ILE A 110 -4.11 3.27 -24.44
N ALA A 111 -2.87 3.75 -24.50
CA ALA A 111 -1.68 2.91 -24.37
C ALA A 111 -1.45 2.39 -22.93
N ILE A 112 -1.68 3.23 -21.92
CA ILE A 112 -1.45 2.90 -20.50
C ILE A 112 -2.60 2.05 -19.95
N GLY A 113 -3.83 2.31 -20.40
CA GLY A 113 -4.99 1.48 -20.08
C GLY A 113 -4.85 0.04 -20.57
N CYS A 114 -4.27 -0.21 -21.74
CA CYS A 114 -4.18 -1.55 -22.31
C CYS A 114 -3.17 -2.48 -21.63
N ILE A 115 -2.09 -1.97 -21.02
CA ILE A 115 -1.12 -2.84 -20.33
C ILE A 115 -1.65 -3.23 -18.94
N LEU A 116 -2.14 -2.27 -18.16
CA LEU A 116 -2.77 -2.53 -16.86
C LEU A 116 -4.07 -3.32 -17.01
N ALA A 117 -4.98 -2.91 -17.91
CA ALA A 117 -6.21 -3.67 -18.16
C ALA A 117 -5.92 -5.01 -18.86
N GLY A 118 -4.89 -5.12 -19.69
CA GLY A 118 -4.52 -6.37 -20.37
C GLY A 118 -3.94 -7.42 -19.42
N ILE A 119 -3.08 -7.01 -18.47
CA ILE A 119 -2.57 -7.89 -17.42
C ILE A 119 -3.69 -8.28 -16.46
N ILE A 120 -4.52 -7.31 -16.03
CA ILE A 120 -5.66 -7.58 -15.14
C ILE A 120 -6.71 -8.47 -15.82
N LEU A 121 -7.11 -8.21 -17.07
CA LEU A 121 -8.03 -9.08 -17.81
C LEU A 121 -7.40 -10.44 -18.09
N GLY A 122 -6.11 -10.49 -18.42
CA GLY A 122 -5.38 -11.74 -18.65
C GLY A 122 -5.38 -12.64 -17.41
N LEU A 123 -5.08 -12.08 -16.24
CA LEU A 123 -5.08 -12.80 -14.97
C LEU A 123 -6.49 -13.19 -14.52
N VAL A 124 -7.48 -12.31 -14.67
CA VAL A 124 -8.90 -12.63 -14.36
C VAL A 124 -9.43 -13.72 -15.29
N ALA A 125 -9.11 -13.66 -16.59
CA ALA A 125 -9.51 -14.68 -17.55
C ALA A 125 -8.80 -16.01 -17.28
N ALA A 126 -7.50 -16.01 -17.00
CA ALA A 126 -6.74 -17.21 -16.62
C ALA A 126 -7.29 -17.83 -15.33
N PHE A 127 -7.57 -17.01 -14.30
CA PHE A 127 -8.17 -17.44 -13.05
C PHE A 127 -9.55 -18.09 -13.26
N PHE A 128 -10.44 -17.48 -14.05
CA PHE A 128 -11.74 -18.07 -14.38
C PHE A 128 -11.61 -19.35 -15.22
N PHE A 129 -10.66 -19.42 -16.15
CA PHE A 129 -10.46 -20.58 -17.02
C PHE A 129 -9.88 -21.78 -16.24
N LEU A 130 -8.95 -21.53 -15.32
CA LEU A 130 -8.39 -22.54 -14.40
C LEU A 130 -9.45 -23.02 -13.41
N ARG A 131 -10.28 -22.12 -12.87
CA ARG A 131 -11.43 -22.46 -12.02
C ARG A 131 -12.48 -23.31 -12.75
N ARG A 132 -12.70 -23.08 -14.05
CA ARG A 132 -13.63 -23.88 -14.87
C ARG A 132 -13.08 -25.28 -15.19
N ARG A 133 -11.76 -25.41 -15.37
CA ARG A 133 -11.13 -26.71 -15.68
C ARG A 133 -11.13 -27.66 -14.48
N ASN A 134 -11.04 -27.14 -13.26
CA ASN A 134 -11.03 -27.94 -12.03
C ASN A 134 -12.41 -28.44 -11.58
N ARG A 135 -13.51 -28.07 -12.26
CA ARG A 135 -14.86 -28.61 -12.01
C ARG A 135 -15.14 -29.94 -12.71
N LYS A 136 -14.18 -30.52 -13.44
CA LYS A 136 -14.29 -31.87 -14.01
C LYS A 136 -13.59 -32.88 -13.12
N LYS A 137 -14.12 -33.11 -11.91
CA LYS A 137 -13.92 -34.36 -11.19
C LYS A 137 -15.21 -35.16 -11.27
N THR A 138 -15.03 -36.35 -11.84
CA THR A 138 -15.91 -37.50 -12.09
C THR A 138 -17.22 -37.60 -11.29
N PRO A 139 -18.33 -38.03 -11.93
CA PRO A 139 -19.56 -38.37 -11.21
C PRO A 139 -19.33 -39.63 -10.34
N LEU A 140 -19.70 -39.54 -9.07
CA LEU A 140 -19.71 -40.67 -8.14
C LEU A 140 -20.64 -41.78 -8.67
N LYS A 141 -20.12 -43.01 -8.80
CA LYS A 141 -20.93 -44.21 -9.01
C LYS A 141 -21.67 -44.53 -7.69
N PRO A 142 -22.99 -44.81 -7.72
CA PRO A 142 -23.70 -45.22 -6.52
C PRO A 142 -23.39 -46.69 -6.21
N LEU A 143 -22.68 -46.93 -5.10
CA LEU A 143 -22.54 -48.27 -4.53
C LEU A 143 -23.75 -48.57 -3.63
N ILE A 144 -24.67 -49.36 -4.17
CA ILE A 144 -25.66 -50.08 -3.38
C ILE A 144 -24.93 -51.18 -2.61
N SER A 145 -24.88 -51.10 -1.28
CA SER A 145 -24.63 -52.27 -0.43
C SER A 145 -25.30 -52.13 0.95
N LYS A 146 -26.31 -53.00 1.12
CA LYS A 146 -26.98 -53.61 2.29
C LYS A 146 -26.67 -53.12 3.73
N PRO A 147 -27.70 -52.94 4.60
CA PRO A 147 -27.52 -52.48 5.98
C PRO A 147 -27.21 -53.62 6.97
N SER A 148 -26.30 -53.38 7.91
CA SER A 148 -26.12 -54.16 9.14
C SER A 148 -26.19 -53.21 10.34
N PRO A 149 -26.88 -53.55 11.45
CA PRO A 149 -27.21 -52.60 12.50
C PRO A 149 -26.22 -52.55 13.67
N ALA A 150 -26.13 -51.34 14.24
CA ALA A 150 -25.70 -50.94 15.59
C ALA A 150 -24.19 -50.66 15.86
N PRO A 151 -23.88 -49.71 16.77
CA PRO A 151 -24.50 -48.40 16.99
C PRO A 151 -23.51 -47.27 16.72
N ALA A 152 -24.02 -46.17 16.18
CA ALA A 152 -23.29 -44.93 15.98
C ALA A 152 -22.93 -44.31 17.34
N SER A 153 -21.66 -44.41 17.75
CA SER A 153 -21.01 -43.23 18.31
C SER A 153 -20.89 -42.24 17.15
N ALA A 154 -21.90 -41.39 17.00
CA ALA A 154 -21.77 -40.15 16.26
C ALA A 154 -20.74 -39.29 17.02
N ASN A 155 -19.47 -39.61 16.83
CA ASN A 155 -18.39 -38.65 17.03
C ASN A 155 -18.72 -37.57 16.00
N ILE A 156 -19.37 -36.49 16.45
CA ILE A 156 -19.66 -35.32 15.62
C ILE A 156 -18.31 -34.92 15.06
N GLY A 157 -18.12 -35.30 13.79
CA GLY A 157 -16.82 -35.44 13.19
C GLY A 157 -16.06 -34.15 13.35
N ASN A 158 -14.80 -34.27 13.74
CA ASN A 158 -13.81 -33.20 13.63
C ASN A 158 -13.96 -32.64 12.22
N VAL A 159 -14.71 -31.54 12.06
CA VAL A 159 -15.03 -30.96 10.76
C VAL A 159 -13.68 -30.68 10.15
N GLN A 160 -13.33 -31.38 9.07
CA GLN A 160 -12.00 -31.31 8.50
C GLN A 160 -11.86 -29.92 7.86
N LEU A 161 -11.44 -28.97 8.69
CA LEU A 161 -11.41 -27.53 8.44
C LEU A 161 -10.63 -27.21 7.17
N ASP A 162 -9.67 -28.05 6.81
CA ASP A 162 -8.92 -28.02 5.54
C ASP A 162 -9.80 -27.95 4.28
N HIS A 163 -11.04 -28.43 4.33
CA HIS A 163 -11.99 -28.32 3.21
C HIS A 163 -12.56 -26.91 3.04
N PHE A 164 -12.51 -26.08 4.07
CA PHE A 164 -13.03 -24.71 4.08
C PHE A 164 -11.93 -23.66 3.94
N LEU A 165 -10.67 -24.03 4.23
CA LEU A 165 -9.52 -23.13 4.13
C LEU A 165 -9.19 -22.76 2.68
N LEU A 166 -8.56 -21.60 2.51
CA LEU A 166 -8.21 -21.04 1.20
C LEU A 166 -7.36 -22.02 0.38
N GLU A 167 -7.58 -22.02 -0.94
CA GLU A 167 -6.74 -22.76 -1.88
C GLU A 167 -5.43 -21.99 -2.07
N ALA A 168 -4.30 -22.71 -2.00
CA ALA A 168 -2.99 -22.11 -2.20
C ALA A 168 -2.84 -21.59 -3.63
N THR A 169 -2.25 -20.41 -3.77
CA THR A 169 -1.87 -19.89 -5.08
C THR A 169 -0.63 -20.65 -5.54
N PRO A 170 -0.57 -21.14 -6.79
CA PRO A 170 0.61 -21.83 -7.29
C PRO A 170 1.86 -20.94 -7.20
N ASP A 171 2.99 -21.53 -6.79
CA ASP A 171 4.27 -20.81 -6.64
C ASP A 171 4.68 -20.09 -7.94
N GLU A 172 4.41 -20.68 -9.11
CA GLU A 172 4.66 -20.07 -10.42
C GLU A 172 3.84 -18.80 -10.66
N THR A 173 2.60 -18.77 -10.19
CA THR A 173 1.75 -17.58 -10.30
C THR A 173 2.29 -16.47 -9.40
N ILE A 174 2.70 -16.82 -8.18
CA ILE A 174 3.34 -15.89 -7.25
C ILE A 174 4.66 -15.34 -7.83
N ALA A 175 5.46 -16.21 -8.45
CA ALA A 175 6.72 -15.82 -9.09
C ALA A 175 6.49 -14.83 -10.26
N LEU A 176 5.51 -15.11 -11.12
CA LEU A 176 5.12 -14.22 -12.22
C LEU A 176 4.60 -12.87 -11.72
N GLU A 177 3.79 -12.86 -10.66
CA GLU A 177 3.32 -11.63 -10.03
C GLU A 177 4.49 -10.82 -9.45
N MET A 178 5.42 -11.47 -8.76
CA MET A 178 6.61 -10.81 -8.21
C MET A 178 7.47 -10.16 -9.32
N GLU A 179 7.69 -10.85 -10.43
CA GLU A 179 8.46 -10.32 -11.56
C GLU A 179 7.75 -9.14 -12.25
N ALA A 180 6.42 -9.21 -12.36
CA ALA A 180 5.61 -8.10 -12.87
C ALA A 180 5.71 -6.86 -11.96
N LEU A 181 5.70 -7.04 -10.64
CA LEU A 181 5.84 -5.93 -9.68
C LEU A 181 7.24 -5.31 -9.71
N ARG A 182 8.30 -6.12 -9.82
CA ARG A 182 9.66 -5.59 -10.03
C ARG A 182 9.74 -4.74 -11.28
N THR A 183 9.15 -5.21 -12.37
CA THR A 183 9.07 -4.47 -13.63
C THR A 183 8.31 -3.16 -13.44
N LEU A 184 7.20 -3.18 -12.71
CA LEU A 184 6.40 -1.99 -12.42
C LEU A 184 7.18 -0.95 -11.60
N ILE A 185 7.89 -1.38 -10.56
CA ILE A 185 8.76 -0.50 -9.76
C ILE A 185 9.87 0.10 -10.64
N ARG A 186 10.54 -0.74 -11.45
CA ARG A 186 11.59 -0.27 -12.38
C ARG A 186 11.05 0.77 -13.35
N GLN A 187 9.90 0.49 -13.99
CA GLN A 187 9.23 1.40 -14.91
C GLN A 187 8.84 2.72 -14.24
N HIS A 188 8.34 2.68 -13.00
CA HIS A 188 8.04 3.87 -12.23
C HIS A 188 9.31 4.71 -12.02
N VAL A 189 10.42 4.08 -11.66
CA VAL A 189 11.69 4.79 -11.45
C VAL A 189 12.19 5.46 -12.73
N ASP A 190 12.22 4.70 -13.83
CA ASP A 190 12.70 5.18 -15.13
C ASP A 190 11.82 6.31 -15.70
N SER A 191 10.52 6.31 -15.40
CA SER A 191 9.56 7.26 -15.99
C SER A 191 9.40 8.56 -15.20
N HIS A 192 9.64 8.54 -13.88
CA HIS A 192 9.30 9.67 -13.01
C HIS A 192 10.50 10.35 -12.34
N TYR A 193 11.70 9.77 -12.39
CA TYR A 193 12.89 10.37 -11.78
C TYR A 193 14.01 10.63 -12.79
N HIS A 194 14.60 11.81 -12.71
CA HIS A 194 15.62 12.24 -13.66
C HIS A 194 17.03 11.72 -13.32
N ARG A 195 17.87 11.62 -14.35
CA ARG A 195 19.31 11.26 -14.22
C ARG A 195 20.24 12.49 -14.29
N ARG A 196 19.71 13.70 -14.10
CA ARG A 196 20.49 14.94 -14.17
C ARG A 196 21.46 15.06 -12.99
N PRO A 197 22.69 15.58 -13.16
CA PRO A 197 23.58 15.89 -12.03
C PRO A 197 22.88 16.79 -11.02
N MET A 198 23.17 16.59 -9.73
CA MET A 198 22.63 17.40 -8.64
C MET A 198 23.80 17.93 -7.83
N ASP A 199 23.73 19.21 -7.45
CA ASP A 199 24.71 19.87 -6.58
C ASP A 199 24.30 19.78 -5.10
N GLU A 200 23.38 18.85 -4.77
CA GLU A 200 22.89 18.61 -3.41
C GLU A 200 23.91 17.80 -2.60
N ASP A 201 24.04 18.13 -1.31
CA ASP A 201 24.92 17.41 -0.39
C ASP A 201 24.23 16.16 0.18
N ALA A 202 25.00 15.09 0.42
CA ALA A 202 24.49 13.82 0.96
C ALA A 202 23.83 13.98 2.34
N SER A 203 24.23 15.02 3.08
CA SER A 203 23.64 15.36 4.37
C SER A 203 22.13 15.65 4.28
N SER A 204 21.64 16.26 3.19
CA SER A 204 20.22 16.61 3.03
C SER A 204 19.30 15.40 2.89
N LEU A 205 19.81 14.30 2.32
CA LEU A 205 19.09 13.04 2.13
C LEU A 205 19.30 12.05 3.29
N SER A 206 20.36 12.22 4.07
CA SER A 206 20.77 11.26 5.10
C SER A 206 19.70 11.04 6.18
N GLN A 207 19.07 12.10 6.68
CA GLN A 207 18.05 12.01 7.73
C GLN A 207 16.74 11.40 7.21
N PRO A 208 16.17 11.85 6.07
CA PRO A 208 15.01 11.18 5.45
C PRO A 208 15.25 9.69 5.16
N LEU A 209 16.42 9.35 4.61
CA LEU A 209 16.77 7.96 4.32
C LEU A 209 16.97 7.12 5.59
N ALA A 210 17.55 7.69 6.65
CA ALA A 210 17.69 7.01 7.94
C ALA A 210 16.33 6.68 8.56
N LYS A 211 15.33 7.57 8.41
CA LYS A 211 13.94 7.28 8.85
C LYS A 211 13.34 6.09 8.09
N LEU A 212 13.71 5.92 6.82
CA LEU A 212 13.30 4.77 6.00
C LEU A 212 14.16 3.51 6.23
N GLY A 213 15.09 3.53 7.19
CA GLY A 213 15.94 2.38 7.54
C GLY A 213 17.24 2.26 6.75
N PHE A 214 17.61 3.28 5.95
CA PHE A 214 18.84 3.24 5.15
C PHE A 214 20.02 3.95 5.83
N ASN A 215 21.22 3.51 5.47
CA ASN A 215 22.46 4.15 5.90
C ASN A 215 22.87 5.29 4.93
N HIS A 216 23.92 6.01 5.30
CA HIS A 216 24.48 7.11 4.51
C HIS A 216 25.01 6.68 3.13
N GLN A 217 25.30 5.39 2.90
CA GLN A 217 25.84 4.91 1.62
C GLN A 217 24.76 4.96 0.53
N VAL A 218 23.51 4.62 0.86
CA VAL A 218 22.38 4.73 -0.06
C VAL A 218 22.15 6.19 -0.47
N ALA A 219 22.36 7.15 0.44
CA ALA A 219 22.28 8.57 0.13
C ALA A 219 23.31 8.99 -0.94
N ALA A 220 24.56 8.53 -0.82
CA ALA A 220 25.60 8.79 -1.82
C ALA A 220 25.24 8.20 -3.20
N LEU A 221 24.70 6.97 -3.22
CA LEU A 221 24.27 6.32 -4.47
C LEU A 221 23.07 7.01 -5.12
N CYS A 222 22.16 7.61 -4.34
CA CYS A 222 21.05 8.41 -4.86
C CYS A 222 21.52 9.72 -5.52
N LEU A 223 22.58 10.35 -5.00
CA LEU A 223 23.10 11.60 -5.56
C LEU A 223 23.91 11.39 -6.84
N ASP A 224 24.69 10.31 -6.93
CA ASP A 224 25.44 9.99 -8.14
C ASP A 224 24.48 9.65 -9.30
N HIS A 225 24.57 10.42 -10.39
CA HIS A 225 23.73 10.25 -11.57
C HIS A 225 23.86 8.87 -12.23
N LYS A 226 24.97 8.15 -12.03
CA LYS A 226 25.22 6.83 -12.63
C LYS A 226 24.50 5.71 -11.88
N THR A 227 24.39 5.86 -10.56
CA THR A 227 23.84 4.84 -9.66
C THR A 227 22.45 5.19 -9.14
N ARG A 228 21.99 6.43 -9.34
CA ARG A 228 20.73 6.93 -8.80
C ARG A 228 19.55 6.03 -9.07
N GLN A 229 19.42 5.53 -10.30
CA GLN A 229 18.23 4.76 -10.67
C GLN A 229 18.19 3.42 -9.93
N GLN A 230 19.34 2.76 -9.82
CA GLN A 230 19.51 1.55 -9.03
C GLN A 230 19.26 1.82 -7.55
N ALA A 231 19.73 2.96 -7.03
CA ALA A 231 19.52 3.36 -5.64
C ALA A 231 18.04 3.67 -5.33
N LEU A 232 17.35 4.40 -6.20
CA LEU A 232 15.92 4.70 -6.05
C LEU A 232 15.08 3.43 -6.18
N GLN A 233 15.44 2.53 -7.10
CA GLN A 233 14.78 1.24 -7.25
C GLN A 233 15.00 0.35 -6.02
N HIS A 234 16.21 0.38 -5.42
CA HIS A 234 16.49 -0.28 -4.15
C HIS A 234 15.63 0.29 -3.02
N VAL A 235 15.58 1.63 -2.88
CA VAL A 235 14.78 2.31 -1.85
C VAL A 235 13.31 1.92 -1.97
N LEU A 236 12.73 2.02 -3.17
CA LEU A 236 11.34 1.64 -3.41
C LEU A 236 11.10 0.15 -3.15
N SER A 237 11.92 -0.74 -3.69
CA SER A 237 11.78 -2.18 -3.50
C SER A 237 11.86 -2.54 -2.01
N HIS A 238 12.85 -2.02 -1.30
CA HIS A 238 13.03 -2.31 0.11
C HIS A 238 11.85 -1.81 0.95
N VAL A 239 11.47 -0.53 0.84
CA VAL A 239 10.39 0.05 1.66
C VAL A 239 9.03 -0.58 1.33
N ILE A 240 8.72 -0.78 0.05
CA ILE A 240 7.43 -1.35 -0.35
C ILE A 240 7.35 -2.82 0.07
N PHE A 241 8.36 -3.64 -0.22
CA PHE A 241 8.27 -5.07 0.13
C PHE A 241 8.35 -5.33 1.64
N THR A 242 9.07 -4.51 2.41
CA THR A 242 9.04 -4.59 3.88
C THR A 242 7.70 -4.17 4.46
N SER A 243 6.95 -3.27 3.81
CA SER A 243 5.60 -2.88 4.24
C SER A 243 4.54 -3.97 4.07
N VAL A 244 4.76 -4.92 3.15
CA VAL A 244 3.86 -6.06 2.88
C VAL A 244 4.37 -7.39 3.44
N ASP A 245 5.56 -7.41 4.03
CA ASP A 245 6.14 -8.64 4.59
C ASP A 245 5.54 -8.94 5.98
N PHE A 246 5.08 -10.18 6.15
CA PHE A 246 4.54 -10.68 7.41
C PHE A 246 5.60 -10.78 8.52
N HIS A 247 6.87 -10.98 8.16
CA HIS A 247 7.97 -11.07 9.12
C HIS A 247 8.58 -9.71 9.46
N SER A 248 8.12 -8.64 8.79
CA SER A 248 8.59 -7.28 9.01
C SER A 248 7.75 -6.56 10.07
N ARG A 249 8.42 -5.69 10.82
CA ARG A 249 7.82 -4.74 11.76
C ARG A 249 7.89 -3.33 11.19
N ALA A 250 7.43 -3.18 9.95
CA ALA A 250 7.43 -1.89 9.27
C ALA A 250 6.46 -0.95 9.99
N GLU A 251 6.91 0.28 10.26
CA GLU A 251 6.08 1.33 10.89
C GLU A 251 4.81 1.59 10.07
N LEU A 252 4.94 1.53 8.74
CA LEU A 252 3.85 1.71 7.78
C LEU A 252 3.52 0.39 7.10
N SER A 253 2.95 -0.54 7.87
CA SER A 253 2.50 -1.82 7.32
C SER A 253 1.30 -1.63 6.40
N LEU A 254 1.32 -2.30 5.24
CA LEU A 254 0.19 -2.41 4.30
C LEU A 254 -0.69 -3.64 4.58
N LEU A 255 -0.32 -4.49 5.56
CA LEU A 255 -1.13 -5.64 5.95
C LEU A 255 -2.37 -5.21 6.75
N PRO A 256 -3.37 -6.10 6.92
CA PRO A 256 -4.52 -5.81 7.77
C PRO A 256 -4.11 -5.41 9.19
N ALA A 257 -4.76 -4.40 9.76
CA ALA A 257 -4.37 -3.82 11.06
C ALA A 257 -4.28 -4.84 12.19
N SER A 258 -5.20 -5.81 12.22
CA SER A 258 -5.21 -6.89 13.21
C SER A 258 -3.99 -7.80 13.08
N VAL A 259 -3.46 -7.96 11.88
CA VAL A 259 -2.26 -8.75 11.61
C VAL A 259 -1.03 -8.00 12.08
N SER A 260 -0.89 -6.72 11.69
CA SER A 260 0.24 -5.89 12.11
C SER A 260 0.29 -5.71 13.62
N ALA A 261 -0.85 -5.43 14.26
CA ALA A 261 -0.93 -5.32 15.72
C ALA A 261 -0.51 -6.61 16.42
N PHE A 262 -0.95 -7.76 15.92
CA PHE A 262 -0.56 -9.05 16.47
C PHE A 262 0.95 -9.31 16.33
N ILE A 263 1.54 -9.02 15.16
CA ILE A 263 2.99 -9.15 14.93
C ILE A 263 3.77 -8.32 15.94
N GLU A 264 3.31 -7.10 16.25
CA GLU A 264 3.97 -6.22 17.22
C GLU A 264 3.92 -6.76 18.66
N GLU A 265 2.81 -7.38 19.05
CA GLU A 265 2.61 -7.95 20.39
C GLU A 265 3.47 -9.21 20.64
N ILE A 266 3.95 -9.87 19.59
CA ILE A 266 4.73 -11.09 19.73
C ILE A 266 6.11 -10.79 20.29
N PRO A 267 6.57 -11.49 21.34
CA PRO A 267 7.92 -11.31 21.87
C PRO A 267 9.01 -11.66 20.85
N SER A 268 9.96 -10.74 20.65
CA SER A 268 11.18 -11.00 19.87
C SER A 268 12.22 -11.71 20.72
N ASN A 269 12.08 -13.03 20.88
CA ASN A 269 13.04 -13.82 21.64
C ASN A 269 14.27 -14.15 20.79
N LYS A 270 15.41 -13.48 21.05
CA LYS A 270 16.68 -13.69 20.34
C LYS A 270 17.31 -15.09 20.58
N ASN A 271 16.84 -15.83 21.58
CA ASN A 271 17.37 -17.13 22.00
C ASN A 271 16.42 -18.30 21.68
N GLU A 272 15.72 -18.28 20.55
CA GLU A 272 14.85 -19.40 20.17
C GLU A 272 15.67 -20.67 19.88
N LEU A 273 15.43 -21.72 20.68
CA LEU A 273 15.92 -23.06 20.39
C LEU A 273 15.34 -23.54 19.05
N ILE A 274 16.12 -24.32 18.30
CA ILE A 274 15.76 -24.81 16.95
C ILE A 274 14.40 -25.54 16.92
N GLY A 275 14.02 -26.22 18.01
CA GLY A 275 12.72 -26.88 18.16
C GLY A 275 11.54 -25.91 18.33
N ASP A 276 11.75 -24.81 19.04
CA ASP A 276 10.73 -23.78 19.28
C ASP A 276 10.41 -23.03 17.99
N SER A 277 11.42 -22.84 17.13
CA SER A 277 11.26 -22.23 15.80
C SER A 277 10.28 -23.01 14.91
N ARG A 278 10.34 -24.35 14.90
CA ARG A 278 9.43 -25.17 14.08
C ARG A 278 7.98 -25.09 14.55
N MET A 279 7.76 -25.21 15.86
CA MET A 279 6.42 -25.13 16.44
C MET A 279 5.84 -23.74 16.28
N LYS A 280 6.67 -22.70 16.42
CA LYS A 280 6.30 -21.31 16.15
C LYS A 280 5.88 -21.11 14.71
N SER A 281 6.68 -21.55 13.73
CA SER A 281 6.30 -21.46 12.30
C SER A 281 4.98 -22.15 11.98
N GLN A 282 4.75 -23.34 12.56
CA GLN A 282 3.48 -24.05 12.38
C GLN A 282 2.31 -23.31 13.04
N ALA A 283 2.49 -22.80 14.26
CA ALA A 283 1.47 -22.00 14.95
C ALA A 283 1.13 -20.74 14.13
N PHE A 284 2.12 -20.05 13.58
CA PHE A 284 1.91 -18.90 12.70
C PHE A 284 1.19 -19.26 11.42
N SER A 285 1.59 -20.34 10.75
CA SER A 285 0.90 -20.81 9.54
C SER A 285 -0.57 -21.10 9.83
N GLN A 286 -0.86 -21.81 10.93
CA GLN A 286 -2.25 -22.10 11.33
C GLN A 286 -3.01 -20.82 11.67
N TRP A 287 -2.42 -19.93 12.46
CA TRP A 287 -3.04 -18.66 12.80
C TRP A 287 -3.32 -17.81 11.57
N ARG A 288 -2.39 -17.70 10.60
CA ARG A 288 -2.58 -16.97 9.34
C ARG A 288 -3.73 -17.59 8.54
N ARG A 289 -3.72 -18.90 8.34
CA ARG A 289 -4.76 -19.63 7.59
C ARG A 289 -6.16 -19.40 8.18
N LEU A 290 -6.29 -19.46 9.51
CA LEU A 290 -7.56 -19.27 10.20
C LEU A 290 -8.00 -17.81 10.19
N SER A 291 -7.09 -16.89 10.52
CA SER A 291 -7.38 -15.46 10.57
C SER A 291 -7.78 -14.94 9.19
N VAL A 292 -7.05 -15.31 8.14
CA VAL A 292 -7.40 -14.93 6.76
C VAL A 292 -8.76 -15.49 6.36
N TYR A 293 -9.06 -16.76 6.68
CA TYR A 293 -10.40 -17.32 6.45
C TYR A 293 -11.51 -16.53 7.16
N LEU A 294 -11.26 -16.06 8.39
CA LEU A 294 -12.21 -15.26 9.16
C LEU A 294 -12.30 -13.80 8.68
N LEU A 295 -11.24 -13.27 8.07
CA LEU A 295 -11.22 -11.92 7.48
C LEU A 295 -11.80 -11.89 6.07
N HIS A 296 -11.83 -13.03 5.36
CA HIS A 296 -12.32 -13.09 4.00
C HIS A 296 -13.83 -12.77 3.95
N PRO A 297 -14.27 -11.75 3.18
CA PRO A 297 -15.68 -11.33 3.13
C PRO A 297 -16.58 -12.45 2.62
N ASP A 298 -16.13 -13.17 1.60
CA ASP A 298 -16.82 -14.32 1.02
C ASP A 298 -16.13 -15.64 1.34
N ARG A 299 -16.27 -16.14 2.56
CA ARG A 299 -15.59 -17.35 3.07
C ARG A 299 -15.75 -18.61 2.20
N GLY A 300 -16.81 -18.67 1.39
CA GLY A 300 -17.05 -19.78 0.47
C GLY A 300 -16.16 -19.77 -0.78
N LEU A 301 -15.50 -18.65 -1.10
CA LEU A 301 -14.75 -18.51 -2.35
C LEU A 301 -13.35 -19.14 -2.32
N ARG A 302 -12.81 -19.52 -1.15
CA ARG A 302 -11.48 -20.16 -0.98
C ARG A 302 -10.35 -19.44 -1.76
N THR A 303 -10.50 -18.15 -2.01
CA THR A 303 -9.54 -17.27 -2.69
C THR A 303 -8.69 -16.52 -1.69
N PRO A 304 -7.53 -15.97 -2.09
CA PRO A 304 -6.77 -15.03 -1.28
C PRO A 304 -7.62 -13.87 -0.76
N LEU A 305 -7.21 -13.30 0.37
CA LEU A 305 -7.85 -12.13 0.96
C LEU A 305 -7.87 -10.98 -0.06
N PRO A 306 -9.03 -10.40 -0.39
CA PRO A 306 -9.09 -9.17 -1.17
C PRO A 306 -8.33 -8.02 -0.49
N SER A 307 -7.59 -7.25 -1.28
CA SER A 307 -6.91 -6.03 -0.82
C SER A 307 -7.71 -4.75 -1.12
N ASP A 308 -8.87 -4.85 -1.77
CA ASP A 308 -9.80 -3.74 -2.05
C ASP A 308 -10.53 -3.33 -0.76
N ASN A 309 -9.80 -2.68 0.13
CA ASN A 309 -10.33 -2.04 1.31
C ASN A 309 -9.84 -0.59 1.35
N PRO A 310 -10.71 0.42 1.62
CA PRO A 310 -10.31 1.82 1.70
C PRO A 310 -9.17 2.08 2.68
N ARG A 311 -8.97 1.20 3.66
CA ARG A 311 -7.85 1.27 4.59
C ARG A 311 -6.50 1.06 3.92
N VAL A 312 -6.39 0.10 3.01
CA VAL A 312 -5.15 -0.16 2.27
C VAL A 312 -4.78 1.03 1.40
N THR A 313 -5.79 1.71 0.84
CA THR A 313 -5.59 2.98 0.13
C THR A 313 -5.03 4.07 1.04
N SER A 314 -5.58 4.26 2.25
CA SER A 314 -5.02 5.21 3.22
C SER A 314 -3.58 4.87 3.60
N GLN A 315 -3.29 3.59 3.88
CA GLN A 315 -1.94 3.14 4.23
C GLN A 315 -0.95 3.33 3.05
N ALA A 316 -1.41 3.10 1.82
CA ALA A 316 -0.60 3.35 0.62
C ALA A 316 -0.31 4.84 0.42
N GLN A 317 -1.27 5.73 0.71
CA GLN A 317 -1.06 7.18 0.66
C GLN A 317 -0.07 7.67 1.71
N GLU A 318 -0.16 7.15 2.93
CA GLU A 318 0.80 7.44 4.00
C GLU A 318 2.22 6.97 3.62
N LEU A 319 2.36 5.74 3.12
CA LEU A 319 3.64 5.21 2.64
C LEU A 319 4.20 6.03 1.46
N THR A 320 3.33 6.45 0.53
CA THR A 320 3.69 7.31 -0.59
C THR A 320 4.21 8.66 -0.10
N ALA A 321 3.53 9.27 0.88
CA ALA A 321 3.95 10.55 1.45
C ALA A 321 5.32 10.45 2.11
N GLU A 322 5.58 9.35 2.83
CA GLU A 322 6.85 9.09 3.51
C GLU A 322 7.99 8.82 2.53
N LEU A 323 7.75 8.04 1.48
CA LEU A 323 8.70 7.87 0.38
C LEU A 323 9.00 9.21 -0.33
N ASN A 324 7.98 10.04 -0.53
CA ASN A 324 8.12 11.35 -1.16
C ASN A 324 8.94 12.37 -0.34
N THR A 325 9.26 12.08 0.93
CA THR A 325 10.26 12.87 1.68
C THR A 325 11.66 12.77 1.07
N VAL A 326 11.94 11.69 0.31
CA VAL A 326 13.20 11.45 -0.41
C VAL A 326 13.01 11.60 -1.93
N LEU A 327 11.93 11.04 -2.48
CA LEU A 327 11.81 10.91 -3.95
C LEU A 327 11.61 12.25 -4.67
N ARG A 328 11.03 13.25 -3.99
CA ARG A 328 10.76 14.57 -4.57
C ARG A 328 12.00 15.32 -5.01
N PHE A 329 13.16 15.03 -4.40
CA PHE A 329 14.43 15.59 -4.84
C PHE A 329 14.77 15.18 -6.28
N PHE A 330 14.29 14.03 -6.75
CA PHE A 330 14.65 13.46 -8.05
C PHE A 330 13.56 13.57 -9.11
N SER A 331 12.38 14.08 -8.74
CA SER A 331 11.25 14.29 -9.65
C SER A 331 11.32 15.66 -10.32
N GLU A 332 10.64 15.82 -11.45
CA GLU A 332 10.45 17.14 -12.05
C GLU A 332 9.74 18.11 -11.07
N PRO A 333 10.12 19.40 -11.03
CA PRO A 333 9.59 20.35 -10.04
C PRO A 333 8.18 20.83 -10.38
N ASP A 334 7.68 20.54 -11.58
CA ASP A 334 6.35 20.99 -12.00
C ASP A 334 5.24 20.20 -11.29
N THR A 335 4.18 20.91 -10.91
CA THR A 335 3.09 20.35 -10.10
C THR A 335 2.36 19.20 -10.80
N ALA A 336 2.27 19.22 -12.13
CA ALA A 336 1.59 18.17 -12.89
C ALA A 336 2.39 16.85 -12.86
N SER A 337 3.70 16.90 -13.10
CA SER A 337 4.59 15.75 -13.01
C SER A 337 4.68 15.20 -11.59
N GLN A 338 4.72 16.07 -10.58
CA GLN A 338 4.71 15.62 -9.17
C GLN A 338 3.41 14.92 -8.80
N GLN A 339 2.27 15.46 -9.24
CA GLN A 339 0.96 14.85 -8.99
C GLN A 339 0.87 13.48 -9.69
N GLU A 340 1.33 13.39 -10.94
CA GLU A 340 1.31 12.15 -11.71
C GLU A 340 2.28 11.10 -11.13
N GLN A 341 3.48 11.51 -10.72
CA GLN A 341 4.43 10.64 -10.01
C GLN A 341 3.83 10.11 -8.72
N THR A 342 3.21 10.97 -7.90
CA THR A 342 2.61 10.56 -6.63
C THR A 342 1.46 9.60 -6.85
N ARG A 343 0.56 9.91 -7.80
CA ARG A 343 -0.56 9.04 -8.18
C ARG A 343 -0.09 7.69 -8.69
N HIS A 344 0.95 7.68 -9.53
CA HIS A 344 1.48 6.42 -10.06
C HIS A 344 2.18 5.60 -8.96
N LEU A 345 2.94 6.23 -8.06
CA LEU A 345 3.57 5.55 -6.93
C LEU A 345 2.54 4.89 -6.00
N GLU A 346 1.44 5.58 -5.69
CA GLU A 346 0.33 5.01 -4.91
C GLU A 346 -0.23 3.74 -5.58
N LEU A 347 -0.41 3.77 -6.91
CA LEU A 347 -0.85 2.58 -7.66
C LEU A 347 0.17 1.44 -7.59
N VAL A 348 1.46 1.72 -7.73
CA VAL A 348 2.52 0.70 -7.59
C VAL A 348 2.47 0.05 -6.20
N ILE A 349 2.31 0.86 -5.15
CA ILE A 349 2.19 0.39 -3.77
C ILE A 349 0.95 -0.48 -3.59
N LEU A 350 -0.20 -0.07 -4.14
CA LEU A 350 -1.44 -0.85 -4.09
C LEU A 350 -1.32 -2.19 -4.83
N GLU A 351 -0.64 -2.23 -5.98
CA GLU A 351 -0.36 -3.49 -6.68
C GLU A 351 0.56 -4.40 -5.85
N CYS A 352 1.56 -3.84 -5.15
CA CYS A 352 2.41 -4.63 -4.24
C CYS A 352 1.63 -5.13 -3.02
N ALA A 353 0.70 -4.35 -2.49
CA ALA A 353 -0.17 -4.75 -1.39
C ALA A 353 -1.00 -6.00 -1.75
N LYS A 354 -1.47 -6.11 -3.01
CA LYS A 354 -2.17 -7.32 -3.48
C LYS A 354 -1.32 -8.58 -3.30
N LEU A 355 -0.04 -8.53 -3.68
CA LEU A 355 0.88 -9.65 -3.48
C LEU A 355 1.06 -9.95 -1.98
N GLY A 356 1.20 -8.93 -1.14
CA GLY A 356 1.24 -9.10 0.33
C GLY A 356 0.04 -9.89 0.86
N TYR A 357 -1.17 -9.54 0.40
CA TYR A 357 -2.40 -10.23 0.78
C TYR A 357 -2.45 -11.67 0.24
N VAL A 358 -1.95 -11.90 -0.97
CA VAL A 358 -1.79 -13.24 -1.55
C VAL A 358 -0.85 -14.10 -0.69
N LEU A 359 0.31 -13.56 -0.30
CA LEU A 359 1.29 -14.26 0.54
C LEU A 359 0.78 -14.52 1.95
N LEU A 360 0.12 -13.54 2.57
CA LEU A 360 -0.54 -13.68 3.87
C LEU A 360 -1.55 -14.83 3.85
N SER A 361 -2.27 -14.97 2.74
CA SER A 361 -3.29 -16.01 2.49
C SER A 361 -2.71 -17.39 2.19
N GLN A 362 -1.40 -17.51 1.93
CA GLN A 362 -0.79 -18.80 1.66
C GLN A 362 -0.68 -19.64 2.93
N PRO A 363 -0.88 -20.97 2.82
CA PRO A 363 -0.63 -21.87 3.94
C PRO A 363 0.86 -22.03 4.24
N SER A 364 1.71 -21.79 3.24
CA SER A 364 3.17 -21.74 3.39
C SER A 364 3.66 -20.39 3.88
N ASP A 365 4.87 -20.39 4.42
CA ASP A 365 5.59 -19.21 4.86
C ASP A 365 6.54 -18.70 3.78
N TRP A 366 6.61 -17.37 3.65
CA TRP A 366 7.26 -16.66 2.56
C TRP A 366 7.96 -15.42 3.10
N ARG A 367 9.08 -15.01 2.49
CA ARG A 367 9.83 -13.83 2.91
C ARG A 367 10.43 -13.11 1.70
N PHE A 368 10.37 -11.79 1.72
CA PHE A 368 11.04 -10.96 0.73
C PHE A 368 12.53 -10.83 1.04
N VAL A 369 13.35 -10.78 -0.01
CA VAL A 369 14.80 -10.56 0.12
C VAL A 369 15.12 -9.17 -0.40
N THR A 370 15.10 -8.19 0.49
CA THR A 370 15.34 -6.76 0.20
C THR A 370 16.73 -6.29 0.61
N GLU A 371 17.51 -7.17 1.24
CA GLU A 371 18.87 -6.93 1.71
C GLU A 371 19.76 -8.10 1.29
N ASN A 372 21.05 -7.82 1.05
CA ASN A 372 22.02 -8.86 0.77
C ASN A 372 22.68 -9.31 2.09
N PRO A 373 22.41 -10.53 2.58
CA PRO A 373 22.97 -11.01 3.85
C PRO A 373 24.49 -11.27 3.78
N GLY A 374 25.11 -11.17 2.60
CA GLY A 374 26.52 -11.50 2.36
C GLY A 374 27.51 -10.34 2.45
N THR A 375 27.06 -9.09 2.64
CA THR A 375 27.96 -7.94 2.70
C THR A 375 28.69 -7.88 4.04
N LYS A 376 29.98 -8.21 4.01
CA LYS A 376 30.92 -7.58 4.95
C LYS A 376 30.83 -6.07 4.69
N GLU A 377 30.94 -5.22 5.71
CA GLU A 377 30.83 -3.74 5.63
C GLU A 377 31.61 -3.05 4.49
N ALA A 378 32.54 -3.76 3.84
CA ALA A 378 33.36 -3.29 2.73
C ALA A 378 32.74 -3.46 1.33
N ASP A 379 31.70 -4.27 1.13
CA ASP A 379 31.09 -4.47 -0.20
C ASP A 379 29.86 -3.56 -0.38
N TYR A 380 29.96 -2.59 -1.29
CA TYR A 380 28.90 -1.65 -1.69
C TYR A 380 27.80 -2.33 -2.52
N SER A 381 27.18 -3.38 -1.99
CA SER A 381 26.13 -4.11 -2.70
C SER A 381 24.74 -3.74 -2.17
N ILE A 382 23.85 -3.33 -3.08
CA ILE A 382 22.43 -3.07 -2.79
C ILE A 382 21.54 -4.04 -3.56
N VAL A 383 20.40 -4.41 -2.98
CA VAL A 383 19.39 -5.23 -3.67
C VAL A 383 18.48 -4.32 -4.47
N VAL A 384 18.73 -4.21 -5.77
CA VAL A 384 17.95 -3.34 -6.66
C VAL A 384 16.56 -3.93 -6.89
N GLU A 385 16.45 -5.26 -7.00
CA GLU A 385 15.17 -5.95 -7.16
C GLU A 385 15.02 -7.01 -6.09
N ALA A 386 13.98 -6.86 -5.26
CA ALA A 386 13.76 -7.73 -4.12
C ALA A 386 13.50 -9.17 -4.54
N GLY A 387 14.13 -10.15 -3.90
CA GLY A 387 13.88 -11.58 -4.06
C GLY A 387 12.63 -12.06 -3.33
N LEU A 388 12.24 -13.30 -3.57
CA LEU A 388 11.18 -13.98 -2.84
C LEU A 388 11.60 -15.42 -2.52
N MET A 389 11.55 -15.76 -1.24
CA MET A 389 11.87 -17.09 -0.73
C MET A 389 10.66 -17.74 -0.09
N LYS A 390 10.54 -19.05 -0.27
CA LYS A 390 9.58 -19.91 0.43
C LYS A 390 10.26 -20.60 1.59
N LEU A 391 9.74 -20.39 2.79
CA LEU A 391 10.33 -20.83 4.05
C LEU A 391 9.74 -22.16 4.55
N SER A 392 8.50 -22.49 4.18
CA SER A 392 7.83 -23.71 4.61
C SER A 392 7.07 -24.42 3.49
N ASP A 393 6.70 -25.67 3.73
CA ASP A 393 5.74 -26.38 2.88
C ASP A 393 4.29 -25.95 3.14
N ARG A 394 3.33 -26.64 2.51
CA ARG A 394 1.89 -26.33 2.60
C ARG A 394 1.29 -26.64 3.97
N ASP A 395 1.95 -27.45 4.78
CA ASP A 395 1.47 -27.81 6.11
C ASP A 395 2.10 -26.92 7.19
N GLY A 396 2.81 -25.85 6.77
CA GLY A 396 3.50 -24.92 7.65
C GLY A 396 4.81 -25.47 8.22
N VAL A 397 5.31 -26.59 7.69
CA VAL A 397 6.57 -27.18 8.15
C VAL A 397 7.74 -26.43 7.49
N PRO A 398 8.62 -25.79 8.27
CA PRO A 398 9.76 -25.07 7.72
C PRO A 398 10.72 -26.01 6.99
N TYR A 399 11.27 -25.54 5.87
CA TYR A 399 12.33 -26.24 5.16
C TYR A 399 13.64 -26.18 5.95
N ARG A 400 14.53 -27.15 5.72
CA ARG A 400 15.90 -27.11 6.26
C ARG A 400 16.69 -25.89 5.75
N SER A 401 16.38 -25.46 4.54
CA SER A 401 16.92 -24.26 3.91
C SER A 401 15.81 -23.58 3.12
N PRO A 402 15.66 -22.25 3.22
CA PRO A 402 14.74 -21.49 2.39
C PRO A 402 14.91 -21.83 0.91
N ARG A 403 13.80 -21.94 0.19
CA ARG A 403 13.80 -22.19 -1.26
C ARG A 403 13.64 -20.86 -1.97
N SER A 404 14.59 -20.50 -2.83
CA SER A 404 14.43 -19.34 -3.71
C SER A 404 13.33 -19.64 -4.72
N VAL A 405 12.36 -18.74 -4.81
CA VAL A 405 11.30 -18.76 -5.83
C VAL A 405 11.59 -17.70 -6.88
N VAL A 406 12.08 -16.54 -6.44
CA VAL A 406 12.60 -15.50 -7.32
C VAL A 406 13.90 -14.96 -6.73
N ASP A 407 15.01 -15.05 -7.46
CA ASP A 407 16.31 -14.59 -6.98
C ASP A 407 16.37 -13.05 -6.97
N PRO A 408 16.94 -12.42 -5.92
CA PRO A 408 17.14 -10.98 -5.89
C PRO A 408 18.17 -10.54 -6.94
N VAL A 409 18.01 -9.31 -7.46
CA VAL A 409 19.02 -8.68 -8.32
C VAL A 409 19.84 -7.72 -7.47
N VAL A 410 21.14 -7.99 -7.40
CA VAL A 410 22.10 -7.20 -6.61
C VAL A 410 22.94 -6.33 -7.54
N TYR A 411 23.05 -5.05 -7.21
CA TYR A 411 24.03 -4.15 -7.80
C TYR A 411 25.23 -4.07 -6.87
N VAL A 412 26.43 -4.28 -7.42
CA VAL A 412 27.70 -4.13 -6.71
C VAL A 412 28.37 -2.88 -7.27
N GLY A 413 28.51 -1.85 -6.44
CA GLY A 413 29.25 -0.64 -6.81
C GLY A 413 30.73 -0.98 -7.02
N SER A 414 31.21 -0.75 -8.25
CA SER A 414 32.60 -0.95 -8.67
C SER A 414 33.45 0.30 -8.51
#